data_AF-A0A1Q5GAR5-F1
#
_entry.id   AF-A0A1Q5GAR5-F1
#
_cell.length_a   1.000
_cell.length_b   1.000
_cell.length_c   1.000
_cell.angle_alpha   90.00
_cell.angle_beta   90.00
_cell.angle_gamma   90.00
#
_symmetry.space_group_name_H-M   'P 1'
#
loop_
_entity.id
_entity.type
_entity.pdbx_description
1 polymer ?
#
loop_
_entity_poly.entity_id
_entity_poly.type
_entity_poly.pdbx_seq_one_letter_code
_entity_poly.pdbx_strand_id
1 'polypeptide(L)' 'MPADLYTRYMDAHRAWGEHAAGCGACTTTQPGCLDGARLWERLTRLQDAYLNHLREKRGTP' A
#
# COMPACT_ATOMS: atom_id res chain seq x y z
N MET A 1 -5.77 -2.51 -16.03
CA MET A 1 -6.91 -3.34 -15.54
C MET A 1 -6.99 -3.25 -14.02
N PRO A 2 -8.11 -3.60 -13.37
CA PRO A 2 -8.22 -3.70 -11.91
C PRO A 2 -7.13 -4.60 -11.29
N ALA A 3 -6.75 -5.64 -12.03
CA ALA A 3 -5.69 -6.57 -11.69
C ALA A 3 -4.34 -5.86 -11.50
N ASP A 4 -4.01 -4.86 -12.32
CA ASP A 4 -2.76 -4.09 -12.17
C ASP A 4 -2.72 -3.28 -10.87
N LEU A 5 -3.86 -2.72 -10.44
CA LEU A 5 -3.96 -1.96 -9.19
C LEU A 5 -3.76 -2.88 -7.98
N TYR A 6 -4.40 -4.04 -7.99
CA TYR A 6 -4.24 -5.05 -6.95
C TYR A 6 -2.80 -5.59 -6.90
N THR A 7 -2.19 -5.91 -8.05
CA THR A 7 -0.80 -6.37 -8.10
C THR A 7 0.17 -5.31 -7.60
N ARG A 8 0.01 -4.03 -7.99
CA ARG A 8 0.83 -2.92 -7.48
C ARG A 8 0.65 -2.71 -5.98
N TYR A 9 -0.58 -2.82 -5.49
CA TYR A 9 -0.87 -2.74 -4.05
C TYR A 9 -0.17 -3.87 -3.27
N MET A 10 -0.25 -5.11 -3.75
CA MET A 10 0.40 -6.27 -3.13
C MET A 10 1.92 -6.16 -3.16
N ASP A 11 2.50 -5.64 -4.24
CA ASP A 11 3.94 -5.37 -4.35
C ASP A 11 4.41 -4.32 -3.33
N ALA A 12 3.68 -3.20 -3.23
CA ALA A 12 3.95 -2.18 -2.23
C ALA A 12 3.81 -2.70 -0.78
N HIS A 13 2.82 -3.56 -0.53
CA HIS A 13 2.61 -4.18 0.78
C HIS A 13 3.76 -5.14 1.13
N ARG A 14 4.25 -5.91 0.15
CA ARG A 14 5.42 -6.77 0.33
C ARG A 14 6.68 -5.96 0.63
N ALA A 15 6.93 -4.90 -0.14
CA ALA A 15 8.07 -4.01 0.08
C ALA A 15 8.03 -3.33 1.46
N TRP A 16 6.84 -2.91 1.92
CA TRP A 16 6.63 -2.42 3.29
C TRP A 16 6.91 -3.50 4.33
N GLY A 17 6.43 -4.72 4.15
CA GLY A 17 6.66 -5.84 5.06
C GLY A 17 8.13 -6.22 5.17
N GLU A 18 8.86 -6.31 4.05
CA GLU A 18 10.30 -6.55 4.05
C GLU A 18 11.06 -5.43 4.74
N HIS A 19 10.65 -4.18 4.52
CA HIS A 19 11.25 -3.03 5.18
C HIS A 19 10.96 -3.00 6.69
N ALA A 20 9.72 -3.20 7.12
CA ALA A 20 9.34 -3.22 8.52
C ALA A 20 9.99 -4.40 9.28
N ALA A 21 10.22 -5.53 8.62
CA ALA A 21 10.96 -6.65 9.19
C ALA A 21 12.45 -6.35 9.40
N GLY A 22 13.06 -5.57 8.49
CA GLY A 22 14.47 -5.17 8.56
C GLY A 22 14.73 -3.88 9.34
N CYS A 23 13.70 -3.05 9.55
CA CYS A 23 13.84 -1.72 10.13
C CYS A 23 13.34 -1.69 11.57
N GLY A 24 14.27 -1.60 12.54
CA GLY A 24 13.92 -1.51 13.96
C GLY A 24 13.21 -0.21 14.38
N ALA A 25 13.18 0.80 13.51
CA ALA A 25 12.48 2.07 13.75
C ALA A 25 11.05 2.07 13.19
N CYS A 26 10.78 1.26 12.18
CA CYS A 26 9.49 1.21 11.50
C CYS A 26 8.65 0.07 12.10
N THR A 27 7.41 0.38 12.52
CA THR A 27 6.49 -0.62 13.08
C THR A 27 5.54 -1.12 11.99
N THR A 28 4.86 -2.25 12.21
CA THR A 28 3.93 -2.84 11.24
C THR A 28 2.84 -1.87 10.76
N THR A 29 2.44 -0.93 11.61
CA THR A 29 1.33 0.01 11.36
C THR A 29 1.77 1.47 11.23
N GLN A 30 3.04 1.79 11.50
CA GLN A 30 3.51 3.17 11.49
C GLN A 30 4.98 3.28 11.04
N PRO A 31 5.29 4.13 10.05
CA PRO A 31 6.66 4.42 9.66
C PRO A 31 7.35 5.30 10.70
N GLY A 32 8.49 4.85 11.22
CA GLY A 32 9.41 5.64 12.05
C GLY A 32 10.69 6.05 11.33
N CYS A 33 10.76 5.84 10.01
CA CYS A 33 11.95 6.00 9.19
C CYS A 33 11.59 6.67 7.85
N LEU A 34 12.50 7.46 7.26
CA LEU A 34 12.25 8.21 6.01
C LEU A 34 11.92 7.29 4.82
N ASP A 35 12.65 6.17 4.69
CA ASP A 35 12.38 5.15 3.66
C ASP A 35 11.02 4.47 3.88
N GLY A 36 10.72 4.10 5.12
CA GLY A 36 9.42 3.55 5.48
C GLY A 36 8.29 4.56 5.22
N ALA A 37 8.49 5.85 5.47
CA ALA A 37 7.49 6.87 5.18
C ALA A 37 7.15 6.94 3.69
N ARG A 38 8.16 6.83 2.81
CA ARG A 38 7.93 6.76 1.34
C ARG A 38 7.20 5.48 0.92
N LEU A 39 7.57 4.34 1.51
CA LEU A 39 6.91 3.05 1.24
C LEU A 39 5.45 3.07 1.73
N TRP A 40 5.22 3.62 2.92
CA TRP A 40 3.89 3.77 3.52
C TRP A 40 3.00 4.69 2.70
N GLU A 41 3.50 5.87 2.30
CA GLU A 41 2.75 6.80 1.44
C GLU A 41 2.33 6.12 0.11
N ARG A 42 3.25 5.37 -0.50
CA ARG A 42 2.97 4.63 -1.74
C ARG A 42 1.92 3.54 -1.53
N LEU A 43 2.01 2.80 -0.42
CA LEU A 43 1.04 1.78 -0.03
C LEU A 43 -0.35 2.40 0.18
N THR A 44 -0.44 3.47 0.98
CA THR A 44 -1.70 4.18 1.25
C THR A 44 -2.33 4.71 -0.04
N ARG A 45 -1.54 5.29 -0.94
CA ARG A 45 -2.03 5.80 -2.22
C ARG A 45 -2.58 4.70 -3.14
N LEU A 46 -1.94 3.53 -3.16
CA LEU A 46 -2.40 2.38 -3.93
C LEU A 46 -3.64 1.72 -3.30
N GLN A 47 -3.69 1.65 -1.97
CA GLN A 47 -4.86 1.20 -1.23
C GLN A 47 -6.07 2.09 -1.51
N ASP A 48 -5.89 3.41 -1.44
CA ASP A 48 -6.95 4.38 -1.74
C ASP A 48 -7.43 4.26 -3.19
N ALA A 49 -6.51 4.19 -4.16
CA ALA A 49 -6.86 3.98 -5.56
C ALA A 49 -7.61 2.66 -5.80
N TYR A 50 -7.22 1.58 -5.11
CA TYR A 50 -7.91 0.29 -5.19
C TYR A 50 -9.31 0.35 -4.55
N LEU A 51 -9.43 0.98 -3.38
CA LEU A 51 -10.72 1.18 -2.71
C LEU A 51 -11.66 2.07 -3.53
N ASN A 52 -11.14 3.15 -4.11
CA ASN A 52 -11.90 4.02 -5.00
C ASN A 52 -12.38 3.25 -6.23
N HIS A 53 -11.48 2.48 -6.86
CA HIS A 53 -11.84 1.61 -7.98
C HIS A 53 -12.93 0.58 -7.60
N LEU A 54 -12.83 -0.04 -6.41
CA LEU A 54 -13.86 -0.96 -5.91
C LEU A 54 -15.22 -0.26 -5.69
N ARG A 55 -15.22 0.99 -5.23
CA ARG A 55 -16.43 1.80 -5.05
C ARG A 55 -17.07 2.13 -6.40
N GLU A 56 -16.28 2.57 -7.37
CA GLU A 56 -16.75 2.82 -8.74
C GLU A 56 -17.35 1.54 -9.36
N LYS A 57 -16.69 0.40 -9.15
CA LYS A 57 -17.17 -0.89 -9.66
C LYS A 57 -18.42 -1.41 -8.93
N ARG A 58 -18.59 -1.11 -7.64
CA ARG A 58 -19.83 -1.40 -6.88
C ARG A 58 -20.96 -0.43 -7.19
N GLY A 59 -20.65 0.75 -7.69
CA GLY A 59 -21.61 1.78 -8.10
C GLY A 59 -22.10 1.65 -9.54
N THR A 60 -21.80 0.54 -10.23
CA THR A 60 -22.38 0.25 -11.54
C THR A 60 -23.73 -0.44 -11.34
N PRO A 61 -24.87 0.24 -11.57
CA PRO A 61 -26.21 -0.39 -11.56
C PRO A 61 -26.38 -1.39 -12.71
#